data_AF-A0ABD0BBL6-F1
#
_entry.id   AF-A0ABD0BBL6-F1
#
_cell.length_a   1.000
_cell.length_b   1.000
_cell.length_c   1.000
_cell.angle_alpha   90.00
_cell.angle_beta   90.00
_cell.angle_gamma   90.00
#
_symmetry.space_group_name_H-M   'P 1'
#
loop_
_entity.id
_entity.type
_entity.pdbx_description
1 polymer ?
#
loop_
_entity_poly.entity_id
_entity_poly.type
_entity_poly.pdbx_seq_one_letter_code
_entity_poly.pdbx_strand_id
1 'polypeptide(L)'
;MGLKTELKALVDELDRVHKGATPWSEEAGIPDFITAENGMQRYFTKKAREALGQFSSTLHQNRTLNSVKIEPEAFQKIARQAVADMHASGELSGFDECDQGGLLPKLKLLIEERLASITNEHTHYFPAWTLGMERKSPFSLGPVTFLNRSDWIDSVDFPQQGKDHYLNQPEANHRWKEILKDALQKANDGSSIEGLANAVYSAIVGCPALVKVTVRGYEREFSRKLARLVGKTALDAISLGFGAPECFLQQALQDERLPPAGSDRLVETKGFLWLPGSSLGKRIPSQPPERVRQASCTEP
;
A
#
# COMPACT_ATOMS: atom_id res chain seq x y z
N MET A 1 24.35 -22.45 -1.05
CA MET A 1 25.31 -21.92 -0.07
C MET A 1 24.59 -21.80 1.27
N GLY A 2 25.31 -21.88 2.39
CA GLY A 2 24.70 -21.80 3.71
C GLY A 2 24.50 -20.37 4.17
N LEU A 3 23.46 -20.11 4.97
CA LEU A 3 23.13 -18.78 5.51
C LEU A 3 24.31 -18.12 6.26
N LYS A 4 25.20 -18.92 6.87
CA LYS A 4 26.43 -18.45 7.53
C LYS A 4 27.47 -17.91 6.54
N THR A 5 27.70 -18.61 5.43
CA THR A 5 28.60 -18.18 4.34
C THR A 5 28.11 -16.88 3.70
N GLU A 6 26.79 -16.76 3.52
CA GLU A 6 26.16 -15.55 2.97
C GLU A 6 26.34 -14.34 3.91
N LEU A 7 26.11 -14.53 5.22
CA LEU A 7 26.37 -13.50 6.22
C LEU A 7 27.86 -13.14 6.28
N LYS A 8 28.76 -14.13 6.20
CA LYS A 8 30.20 -13.88 6.20
C LYS A 8 30.63 -13.02 5.02
N ALA A 9 30.18 -13.35 3.81
CA ALA A 9 30.49 -12.57 2.61
C ALA A 9 30.04 -11.11 2.75
N LEU A 10 28.89 -10.88 3.38
CA LEU A 10 28.40 -9.53 3.68
C LEU A 10 29.27 -8.80 4.70
N VAL A 11 29.62 -9.45 5.82
CA VAL A 11 30.46 -8.85 6.87
C VAL A 11 31.86 -8.57 6.37
N ASP A 12 32.50 -9.49 5.65
CA ASP A 12 33.85 -9.32 5.11
C ASP A 12 33.94 -8.11 4.16
N GLU A 13 32.90 -7.90 3.34
CA GLU A 13 32.82 -6.75 2.44
C GLU A 13 32.59 -5.44 3.21
N LEU A 14 31.73 -5.44 4.24
CA LEU A 14 31.54 -4.26 5.10
C LEU A 14 32.82 -3.90 5.86
N ASP A 15 33.53 -4.89 6.40
CA ASP A 15 34.81 -4.74 7.07
C ASP A 15 35.85 -4.12 6.13
N ARG A 16 35.94 -4.63 4.88
CA ARG A 16 36.85 -4.11 3.86
C ARG A 16 36.63 -2.62 3.63
N VAL A 17 35.38 -2.19 3.47
CA VAL A 17 35.02 -0.79 3.22
C VAL A 17 35.34 0.10 4.42
N HIS A 18 35.01 -0.34 5.64
CA HIS A 18 35.13 0.50 6.84
C HIS A 18 36.51 0.43 7.51
N LYS A 19 37.40 -0.48 7.08
CA LYS A 19 38.83 -0.54 7.46
C LYS A 19 39.75 0.26 6.52
N GLY A 20 39.18 1.07 5.62
CA GLY A 20 39.93 2.04 4.82
C GLY A 20 40.09 1.71 3.34
N ALA A 21 39.36 0.73 2.80
CA ALA A 21 39.29 0.59 1.35
C ALA A 21 38.60 1.82 0.72
N THR A 22 39.01 2.20 -0.48
CA THR A 22 38.42 3.29 -1.26
C THR A 22 37.65 2.73 -2.46
N PRO A 23 36.52 2.01 -2.25
CA PRO A 23 35.75 1.40 -3.34
C PRO A 23 35.07 2.42 -4.27
N TRP A 24 35.08 3.70 -3.89
CA TRP A 24 34.35 4.79 -4.53
C TRP A 24 34.80 5.11 -5.96
N SER A 25 36.03 4.73 -6.33
CA SER A 25 36.52 4.85 -7.71
C SER A 25 35.96 3.78 -8.65
N GLU A 26 35.48 2.66 -8.10
CA GLU A 26 34.97 1.50 -8.86
C GLU A 26 33.43 1.37 -8.78
N GLU A 27 32.80 2.00 -7.79
CA GLU A 27 31.34 2.02 -7.65
C GLU A 27 30.70 3.00 -8.65
N ALA A 28 29.77 2.49 -9.46
CA ALA A 28 28.97 3.32 -10.33
C ALA A 28 27.72 3.84 -9.58
N GLY A 29 27.55 5.16 -9.55
CA GLY A 29 26.34 5.83 -9.05
C GLY A 29 26.49 6.50 -7.69
N ILE A 30 25.36 6.85 -7.09
CA ILE A 30 25.31 7.50 -5.77
C ILE A 30 25.62 6.45 -4.68
N PRO A 31 26.49 6.77 -3.70
CA PRO A 31 26.75 5.88 -2.57
C PRO A 31 25.46 5.46 -1.84
N ASP A 32 25.22 4.16 -1.71
CA ASP A 32 24.15 3.60 -0.88
C ASP A 32 24.67 3.45 0.54
N PHE A 33 24.01 4.12 1.49
CA PHE A 33 24.35 4.05 2.90
C PHE A 33 23.10 4.01 3.76
N ILE A 34 23.27 3.50 4.96
CA ILE A 34 22.26 3.54 6.02
C ILE A 34 22.89 4.10 7.29
N THR A 35 22.11 4.85 8.05
CA THR A 35 22.56 5.38 9.33
C THR A 35 22.17 4.37 10.40
N ALA A 36 23.16 3.86 11.12
CA ALA A 36 22.95 2.95 12.24
C ALA A 36 22.37 3.71 13.45
N GLU A 37 21.81 2.98 14.41
CA GLU A 37 21.23 3.56 15.64
C GLU A 37 22.22 4.44 16.43
N ASN A 38 23.51 4.12 16.36
CA ASN A 38 24.58 4.90 16.99
C ASN A 38 25.01 6.15 16.19
N GLY A 39 24.29 6.49 15.12
CA GLY A 39 24.55 7.64 14.26
C GLY A 39 25.65 7.43 13.22
N MET A 40 26.35 6.29 13.21
CA MET A 40 27.38 6.01 12.21
C MET A 40 26.74 5.60 10.88
N GLN A 41 27.32 6.08 9.77
CA GLN A 41 26.93 5.63 8.44
C GLN A 41 27.63 4.31 8.09
N ARG A 42 26.86 3.40 7.47
CA ARG A 42 27.35 2.15 6.92
C ARG A 42 27.07 2.10 5.42
N TYR A 43 28.14 2.04 4.66
CA TYR A 43 28.11 2.03 3.21
C TYR A 43 27.97 0.61 2.66
N PHE A 44 27.10 0.45 1.67
CA PHE A 44 26.85 -0.81 0.98
C PHE A 44 27.30 -0.71 -0.48
N THR A 45 28.44 -1.33 -0.79
CA THR A 45 28.93 -1.52 -2.17
C THR A 45 27.97 -2.39 -2.97
N LYS A 46 28.15 -2.46 -4.30
CA LYS A 46 27.41 -3.42 -5.14
C LYS A 46 27.55 -4.86 -4.63
N LYS A 47 28.76 -5.26 -4.23
CA LYS A 47 29.03 -6.59 -3.65
C LYS A 47 28.28 -6.81 -2.33
N ALA A 48 28.29 -5.82 -1.43
CA ALA A 48 27.53 -5.91 -0.18
C ALA A 48 26.02 -6.01 -0.43
N ARG A 49 25.49 -5.30 -1.44
CA ARG A 49 24.08 -5.38 -1.81
C ARG A 49 23.70 -6.75 -2.36
N GLU A 50 24.54 -7.35 -3.20
CA GLU A 50 24.33 -8.71 -3.72
C GLU A 50 24.37 -9.74 -2.59
N ALA A 51 25.36 -9.67 -1.70
CA ALA A 51 25.47 -10.55 -0.53
C ALA A 51 24.28 -10.39 0.43
N LEU A 52 23.86 -9.16 0.71
CA LEU A 52 22.66 -8.86 1.50
C LEU A 52 21.39 -9.41 0.84
N GLY A 53 21.26 -9.31 -0.49
CA GLY A 53 20.13 -9.84 -1.24
C GLY A 53 20.02 -11.36 -1.10
N GLN A 54 21.14 -12.08 -1.25
CA GLN A 54 21.20 -13.53 -1.04
C GLN A 54 20.85 -13.89 0.41
N PHE A 55 21.55 -13.27 1.37
CA PHE A 55 21.34 -13.52 2.80
C PHE A 55 19.88 -13.28 3.22
N SER A 56 19.31 -12.14 2.85
CA SER A 56 17.93 -11.77 3.20
C SER A 56 16.90 -12.67 2.52
N SER A 57 17.13 -13.08 1.27
CA SER A 57 16.26 -14.02 0.55
C SER A 57 16.26 -15.40 1.22
N THR A 58 17.45 -15.96 1.50
CA THR A 58 17.59 -17.24 2.21
C THR A 58 16.95 -17.17 3.59
N LEU A 59 17.15 -16.06 4.31
CA LEU A 59 16.55 -15.88 5.63
C LEU A 59 15.02 -15.80 5.56
N HIS A 60 14.48 -15.06 4.59
CA HIS A 60 13.03 -14.90 4.36
C HIS A 60 12.34 -16.23 4.04
N GLN A 61 12.93 -17.05 3.17
CA GLN A 61 12.41 -18.37 2.79
C GLN A 61 12.37 -19.36 3.96
N ASN A 62 13.27 -19.21 4.93
CA ASN A 62 13.37 -20.07 6.11
C ASN A 62 12.58 -19.56 7.33
N ARG A 63 11.72 -18.54 7.17
CA ARG A 63 10.89 -18.02 8.27
C ARG A 63 9.78 -18.98 8.66
N THR A 64 9.35 -18.89 9.91
CA THR A 64 8.27 -19.73 10.45
C THR A 64 6.93 -19.34 9.82
N LEU A 65 6.03 -20.33 9.64
CA LEU A 65 4.73 -20.14 8.99
C LEU A 65 3.83 -19.14 9.73
N ASN A 66 3.96 -19.05 11.06
CA ASN A 66 3.16 -18.18 11.92
C ASN A 66 3.71 -16.76 12.07
N SER A 67 4.82 -16.45 11.41
CA SER A 67 5.41 -15.10 11.43
C SER A 67 4.62 -14.12 10.58
N VAL A 68 4.76 -12.82 10.89
CA VAL A 68 4.19 -11.71 10.11
C VAL A 68 4.62 -11.84 8.66
N LYS A 69 3.65 -11.81 7.74
CA LYS A 69 3.90 -11.86 6.30
C LYS A 69 4.41 -10.51 5.84
N ILE A 70 5.55 -10.52 5.16
CA ILE A 70 6.24 -9.31 4.69
C ILE A 70 6.79 -9.56 3.29
N GLU A 71 6.76 -8.52 2.46
CA GLU A 71 7.37 -8.52 1.14
C GLU A 71 8.90 -8.71 1.22
N PRO A 72 9.52 -9.44 0.29
CA PRO A 72 10.97 -9.65 0.28
C PRO A 72 11.78 -8.34 0.35
N GLU A 73 11.37 -7.31 -0.39
CA GLU A 73 12.04 -6.01 -0.41
C GLU A 73 11.97 -5.28 0.94
N ALA A 74 10.81 -5.33 1.59
CA ALA A 74 10.61 -4.72 2.91
C ALA A 74 11.41 -5.49 3.98
N PHE A 75 11.45 -6.82 3.89
CA PHE A 75 12.27 -7.66 4.76
C PHE A 75 13.76 -7.37 4.58
N GLN A 76 14.23 -7.24 3.34
CA GLN A 76 15.62 -6.90 3.04
C GLN A 76 16.01 -5.55 3.67
N LYS A 77 15.11 -4.55 3.68
CA LYS A 77 15.36 -3.26 4.35
C LYS A 77 15.55 -3.42 5.86
N ILE A 78 14.73 -4.24 6.52
CA ILE A 78 14.85 -4.51 7.96
C ILE A 78 16.13 -5.28 8.26
N ALA A 79 16.44 -6.31 7.47
CA ALA A 79 17.69 -7.07 7.58
C ALA A 79 18.91 -6.16 7.36
N ARG A 80 18.85 -5.26 6.37
CA ARG A 80 19.91 -4.26 6.10
C ARG A 80 20.17 -3.38 7.31
N GLN A 81 19.12 -2.84 7.91
CA GLN A 81 19.23 -2.01 9.10
C GLN A 81 19.83 -2.83 10.26
N ALA A 82 19.35 -4.05 10.50
CA ALA A 82 19.84 -4.90 11.58
C ALA A 82 21.33 -5.25 11.44
N VAL A 83 21.78 -5.59 10.22
CA VAL A 83 23.19 -5.83 9.93
C VAL A 83 24.01 -4.55 10.12
N ALA A 84 23.51 -3.40 9.66
CA ALA A 84 24.22 -2.14 9.79
C ALA A 84 24.40 -1.73 11.26
N ASP A 85 23.38 -1.94 12.10
CA ASP A 85 23.43 -1.63 13.52
C ASP A 85 24.43 -2.54 14.25
N MET A 86 24.37 -3.85 14.03
CA MET A 86 25.32 -4.80 14.63
C MET A 86 26.75 -4.62 14.11
N HIS A 87 26.93 -4.26 12.85
CA HIS A 87 28.26 -3.91 12.32
C HIS A 87 28.75 -2.60 12.92
N ALA A 88 27.86 -1.63 13.13
CA ALA A 88 28.23 -0.34 13.69
C ALA A 88 28.59 -0.40 15.18
N SER A 89 27.97 -1.28 15.96
CA SER A 89 28.31 -1.55 17.35
C SER A 89 29.56 -2.43 17.52
N GLY A 90 30.11 -2.95 16.41
CA GLY A 90 31.27 -3.84 16.42
C GLY A 90 30.93 -5.28 16.82
N GLU A 91 29.66 -5.64 16.94
CA GLU A 91 29.22 -6.98 17.34
C GLU A 91 29.51 -8.05 16.28
N LEU A 92 29.63 -7.64 15.02
CA LEU A 92 30.01 -8.53 13.91
C LEU A 92 31.53 -8.63 13.71
N SER A 93 32.33 -7.98 14.56
CA SER A 93 33.79 -8.01 14.44
C SER A 93 34.33 -9.44 14.62
N GLY A 94 35.05 -9.93 13.62
CA GLY A 94 35.64 -11.28 13.68
C GLY A 94 34.65 -12.42 13.45
N PHE A 95 33.48 -12.15 12.86
CA PHE A 95 32.53 -13.19 12.47
C PHE A 95 33.19 -14.24 11.55
N ASP A 96 33.11 -15.51 11.95
CA ASP A 96 33.57 -16.68 11.19
C ASP A 96 32.39 -17.56 10.74
N GLU A 97 32.62 -18.46 9.77
CA GLU A 97 31.56 -19.36 9.29
C GLU A 97 31.09 -20.37 10.35
N CYS A 98 31.87 -20.55 11.42
CA CYS A 98 31.51 -21.41 12.54
C CYS A 98 30.41 -20.76 13.41
N ASP A 99 30.31 -19.42 13.41
CA ASP A 99 29.39 -18.63 14.25
C ASP A 99 29.57 -18.96 15.74
N GLN A 100 30.83 -19.02 16.20
CA GLN A 100 31.14 -19.42 17.58
C GLN A 100 30.49 -18.52 18.63
N GLY A 101 30.18 -17.27 18.27
CA GLY A 101 29.52 -16.29 19.12
C GLY A 101 27.99 -16.30 19.09
N GLY A 102 27.34 -17.17 18.30
CA GLY A 102 25.88 -17.19 18.17
C GLY A 102 25.29 -15.88 17.62
N LEU A 103 26.04 -15.19 16.76
CA LEU A 103 25.71 -13.89 16.18
C LEU A 103 24.59 -14.00 15.15
N LEU A 104 24.53 -15.10 14.40
CA LEU A 104 23.43 -15.31 13.45
C LEU A 104 22.07 -15.49 14.16
N PRO A 105 21.93 -16.34 15.20
CA PRO A 105 20.74 -16.37 16.04
C PRO A 105 20.36 -15.00 16.62
N LYS A 106 21.34 -14.21 17.09
CA LYS A 106 21.09 -12.85 17.61
C LYS A 106 20.53 -11.91 16.54
N LEU A 107 21.12 -11.92 15.35
CA LEU A 107 20.65 -11.14 14.20
C LEU A 107 19.22 -11.54 13.79
N LYS A 108 18.93 -12.84 13.76
CA LYS A 108 17.57 -13.35 13.48
C LYS A 108 16.55 -12.82 14.49
N LEU A 109 16.89 -12.89 15.77
CA LEU A 109 16.04 -12.42 16.85
C LEU A 109 15.78 -10.91 16.72
N LEU A 110 16.82 -10.10 16.48
CA LEU A 110 16.69 -8.66 16.26
C LEU A 110 15.77 -8.32 15.08
N ILE A 111 15.89 -9.06 13.97
CA ILE A 111 15.02 -8.86 12.79
C ILE A 111 13.56 -9.17 13.14
N GLU A 112 13.28 -10.27 13.86
CA GLU A 112 11.92 -10.64 14.25
C GLU A 112 11.34 -9.70 15.31
N GLU A 113 12.14 -9.17 16.24
CA GLU A 113 11.70 -8.14 17.20
C GLU A 113 11.27 -6.86 16.48
N ARG A 114 12.05 -6.43 15.48
CA ARG A 114 11.71 -5.28 14.64
C ARG A 114 10.42 -5.53 13.86
N LEU A 115 10.24 -6.75 13.34
CA LEU A 115 8.99 -7.13 12.66
C LEU A 115 7.80 -7.15 13.62
N ALA A 116 7.98 -7.64 14.85
CA ALA A 116 6.93 -7.69 15.86
C ALA A 116 6.51 -6.29 16.35
N SER A 117 7.41 -5.30 16.27
CA SER A 117 7.09 -3.90 16.57
C SER A 117 6.21 -3.22 15.50
N ILE A 118 6.13 -3.80 14.30
CA ILE A 118 5.25 -3.30 13.23
C ILE A 118 3.82 -3.65 13.62
N THR A 119 2.89 -2.69 13.48
CA THR A 119 1.47 -2.91 13.77
C THR A 119 0.96 -4.09 12.94
N ASN A 120 0.41 -5.11 13.60
CA ASN A 120 -0.02 -6.35 12.96
C ASN A 120 -1.44 -6.29 12.37
N GLU A 121 -2.12 -5.15 12.46
CA GLU A 121 -3.48 -4.96 11.98
C GLU A 121 -3.59 -3.64 11.23
N HIS A 122 -4.02 -3.73 9.97
CA HIS A 122 -4.15 -2.58 9.08
C HIS A 122 -5.54 -2.59 8.44
N THR A 123 -6.25 -1.47 8.58
CA THR A 123 -7.50 -1.21 7.87
C THR A 123 -7.21 -0.33 6.66
N HIS A 124 -7.55 -0.83 5.48
CA HIS A 124 -7.39 -0.14 4.21
C HIS A 124 -8.75 0.31 3.69
N TYR A 125 -8.79 1.52 3.13
CA TYR A 125 -9.96 2.08 2.47
C TYR A 125 -9.60 2.36 1.01
N PHE A 126 -10.39 1.83 0.09
CA PHE A 126 -10.22 2.06 -1.34
C PHE A 126 -11.46 2.75 -1.91
N PRO A 127 -11.34 3.95 -2.50
CA PRO A 127 -12.44 4.55 -3.24
C PRO A 127 -12.84 3.63 -4.39
N ALA A 128 -14.14 3.47 -4.62
CA ALA A 128 -14.66 2.52 -5.60
C ALA A 128 -15.93 3.02 -6.28
N TRP A 129 -16.10 2.61 -7.53
CA TRP A 129 -17.38 2.62 -8.20
C TRP A 129 -18.10 1.32 -7.89
N THR A 130 -19.32 1.43 -7.39
CA THR A 130 -20.20 0.29 -7.05
C THR A 130 -21.50 0.43 -7.84
N LEU A 131 -22.43 -0.49 -7.64
CA LEU A 131 -23.80 -0.39 -8.14
C LEU A 131 -24.72 0.44 -7.22
N GLY A 132 -24.20 1.14 -6.21
CA GLY A 132 -24.97 2.06 -5.37
C GLY A 132 -25.74 1.43 -4.21
N MET A 133 -25.33 0.24 -3.75
CA MET A 133 -25.94 -0.48 -2.64
C MET A 133 -25.73 0.19 -1.29
N GLU A 134 -24.53 0.72 -1.10
CA GLU A 134 -24.07 1.40 0.10
C GLU A 134 -24.78 2.75 0.33
N ARG A 135 -25.60 3.21 -0.62
CA ARG A 135 -26.34 4.48 -0.52
C ARG A 135 -27.41 4.47 0.57
N LYS A 136 -28.00 3.31 0.87
CA LYS A 136 -29.02 3.18 1.94
C LYS A 136 -28.38 2.96 3.30
N SER A 137 -27.39 2.07 3.36
CA SER A 137 -26.65 1.74 4.57
C SER A 137 -25.36 1.01 4.19
N PRO A 138 -24.33 1.03 5.06
CA PRO A 138 -23.20 0.16 4.90
C PRO A 138 -23.63 -1.31 4.86
N PHE A 139 -22.91 -2.12 4.10
CA PHE A 139 -23.13 -3.57 4.07
C PHE A 139 -21.81 -4.30 3.92
N SER A 140 -21.76 -5.56 4.35
CA SER A 140 -20.55 -6.38 4.30
C SER A 140 -20.75 -7.61 3.44
N LEU A 141 -19.69 -7.98 2.71
CA LEU A 141 -19.59 -9.23 1.98
C LEU A 141 -18.28 -9.91 2.40
N GLY A 142 -18.39 -10.95 3.22
CA GLY A 142 -17.23 -11.56 3.88
C GLY A 142 -16.44 -10.52 4.69
N PRO A 143 -15.10 -10.42 4.52
CA PRO A 143 -14.26 -9.48 5.27
C PRO A 143 -14.31 -8.03 4.74
N VAL A 144 -15.12 -7.77 3.70
CA VAL A 144 -15.19 -6.47 3.02
C VAL A 144 -16.44 -5.73 3.45
N THR A 145 -16.30 -4.44 3.78
CA THR A 145 -17.44 -3.55 4.07
C THR A 145 -17.49 -2.41 3.06
N PHE A 146 -18.65 -2.17 2.48
CA PHE A 146 -18.92 -1.10 1.55
C PHE A 146 -19.61 0.04 2.28
N LEU A 147 -19.08 1.25 2.12
CA LEU A 147 -19.53 2.47 2.79
C LEU A 147 -19.81 3.54 1.74
N ASN A 148 -20.84 4.35 1.94
CA ASN A 148 -20.89 5.63 1.22
C ASN A 148 -19.89 6.62 1.84
N ARG A 149 -19.59 7.71 1.12
CA ARG A 149 -18.63 8.72 1.56
C ARG A 149 -18.99 9.34 2.92
N SER A 150 -20.26 9.63 3.16
CA SER A 150 -20.70 10.28 4.40
C SER A 150 -20.44 9.39 5.62
N ASP A 151 -20.89 8.13 5.56
CA ASP A 151 -20.69 7.14 6.62
C ASP A 151 -19.19 6.91 6.90
N TRP A 152 -18.37 6.91 5.85
CA TRP A 152 -16.93 6.80 6.00
C TRP A 152 -16.33 8.02 6.72
N ILE A 153 -16.65 9.24 6.30
CA ILE A 153 -16.16 10.49 6.92
C ILE A 153 -16.49 10.52 8.41
N ASP A 154 -17.69 10.07 8.78
CA ASP A 154 -18.11 10.04 10.18
C ASP A 154 -17.36 8.98 11.00
N SER A 155 -16.93 7.88 10.37
CA SER A 155 -16.24 6.76 11.02
C SER A 155 -14.74 6.94 11.29
N VAL A 156 -14.06 7.88 10.62
CA VAL A 156 -12.59 8.04 10.71
C VAL A 156 -12.20 9.40 11.27
N ASP A 157 -11.00 9.51 11.84
CA ASP A 157 -10.45 10.80 12.24
C ASP A 157 -8.92 10.83 12.14
N PHE A 158 -8.37 12.03 12.00
CA PHE A 158 -6.92 12.24 12.03
C PHE A 158 -6.39 12.31 13.47
N PRO A 159 -5.16 11.87 13.74
CA PRO A 159 -4.50 12.09 15.03
C PRO A 159 -4.44 13.59 15.38
N GLN A 160 -4.55 13.92 16.67
CA GLN A 160 -4.58 15.32 17.13
C GLN A 160 -3.33 16.12 16.69
N GLN A 161 -2.15 15.52 16.84
CA GLN A 161 -0.90 16.11 16.35
C GLN A 161 -0.95 16.47 14.86
N GLY A 162 -1.61 15.64 14.04
CA GLY A 162 -1.81 15.92 12.62
C GLY A 162 -2.72 17.12 12.40
N LYS A 163 -3.80 17.25 13.18
CA LYS A 163 -4.71 18.39 13.09
C LYS A 163 -4.04 19.70 13.49
N ASP A 164 -3.23 19.66 14.55
CA ASP A 164 -2.60 20.86 15.10
C ASP A 164 -1.49 21.43 14.19
N HIS A 165 -0.78 20.57 13.45
CA HIS A 165 0.44 20.96 12.72
C HIS A 165 0.32 20.93 11.20
N TYR A 166 -0.67 20.26 10.61
CA TYR A 166 -0.74 20.10 9.16
C TYR A 166 -0.92 21.46 8.46
N LEU A 167 0.06 21.82 7.63
CA LEU A 167 0.13 23.11 6.90
C LEU A 167 -0.06 24.37 7.78
N ASN A 168 0.11 24.26 9.10
CA ASN A 168 -0.16 25.33 10.07
C ASN A 168 -1.59 25.91 9.97
N GLN A 169 -2.59 25.09 9.64
CA GLN A 169 -4.01 25.49 9.54
C GLN A 169 -4.90 24.76 10.56
N PRO A 170 -4.66 24.92 11.87
CA PRO A 170 -5.32 24.10 12.90
C PRO A 170 -6.86 24.25 12.89
N GLU A 171 -7.40 25.45 12.70
CA GLU A 171 -8.85 25.67 12.69
C GLU A 171 -9.55 24.90 11.56
N ALA A 172 -9.01 24.98 10.34
CA ALA A 172 -9.52 24.22 9.19
C ALA A 172 -9.33 22.71 9.36
N ASN A 173 -8.19 22.29 9.92
CA ASN A 173 -7.89 20.88 10.15
C ASN A 173 -8.78 20.24 11.20
N HIS A 174 -9.15 20.96 12.27
CA HIS A 174 -10.10 20.47 13.27
C HIS A 174 -11.51 20.34 12.69
N ARG A 175 -11.86 21.21 11.74
CA ARG A 175 -13.16 21.22 11.04
C ARG A 175 -13.14 20.45 9.71
N TRP A 176 -12.13 19.60 9.47
CA TRP A 176 -11.91 18.96 8.18
C TRP A 176 -13.13 18.19 7.66
N LYS A 177 -13.89 17.53 8.55
CA LYS A 177 -15.09 16.76 8.19
C LYS A 177 -16.20 17.64 7.63
N GLU A 178 -16.45 18.78 8.25
CA GLU A 178 -17.48 19.75 7.84
C GLU A 178 -17.13 20.33 6.47
N ILE A 179 -15.88 20.80 6.34
CA ILE A 179 -15.36 21.39 5.10
C ILE A 179 -15.43 20.37 3.95
N LEU A 180 -15.02 19.13 4.22
CA LEU A 180 -15.06 18.06 3.22
C LEU A 180 -16.49 17.72 2.79
N LYS A 181 -17.43 17.64 3.73
CA LYS A 181 -18.84 17.37 3.42
C LYS A 181 -19.47 18.48 2.59
N ASP A 182 -19.20 19.75 2.90
CA ASP A 182 -19.67 20.89 2.11
C ASP A 182 -19.08 20.87 0.69
N ALA A 183 -17.77 20.62 0.57
CA ALA A 183 -17.09 20.53 -0.72
C ALA A 183 -17.64 19.39 -1.60
N LEU A 184 -17.96 18.22 -1.02
CA LEU A 184 -18.55 17.10 -1.75
C LEU A 184 -19.98 17.37 -2.25
N GLN A 185 -20.73 18.24 -1.57
CA GLN A 185 -22.05 18.70 -2.03
C GLN A 185 -21.94 19.76 -3.14
N LYS A 186 -20.89 20.59 -3.08
CA LYS A 186 -20.63 21.72 -3.99
C LYS A 186 -19.47 21.45 -4.96
N ALA A 187 -19.42 20.25 -5.55
CA ALA A 187 -18.27 19.78 -6.33
C ALA A 187 -17.88 20.67 -7.54
N ASN A 188 -18.76 21.56 -8.01
CA ASN A 188 -18.54 22.45 -9.16
C ASN A 188 -18.30 23.93 -8.79
N ASP A 189 -18.23 24.27 -7.50
CA ASP A 189 -18.28 25.66 -7.04
C ASP A 189 -16.91 26.37 -7.10
N GLY A 190 -15.88 25.70 -7.64
CA GLY A 190 -14.53 26.24 -7.86
C GLY A 190 -13.80 26.71 -6.58
N SER A 191 -14.40 26.47 -5.41
CA SER A 191 -13.94 26.98 -4.13
C SER A 191 -12.69 26.23 -3.66
N SER A 192 -11.71 26.96 -3.14
CA SER A 192 -10.51 26.35 -2.57
C SER A 192 -10.86 25.60 -1.28
N ILE A 193 -10.50 24.32 -1.22
CA ILE A 193 -10.64 23.51 -0.02
C ILE A 193 -9.37 23.68 0.81
N GLU A 194 -9.53 23.96 2.10
CA GLU A 194 -8.41 24.22 3.02
C GLU A 194 -8.02 22.99 3.84
N GLY A 195 -6.79 22.99 4.35
CA GLY A 195 -6.26 22.02 5.31
C GLY A 195 -6.34 20.56 4.88
N LEU A 196 -6.50 19.68 5.87
CA LEU A 196 -6.63 18.22 5.70
C LEU A 196 -7.79 17.82 4.79
N ALA A 197 -8.86 18.63 4.72
CA ALA A 197 -10.03 18.33 3.89
C ALA A 197 -9.66 18.25 2.40
N ASN A 198 -8.76 19.11 1.92
CA ASN A 198 -8.33 19.12 0.52
C ASN A 198 -7.57 17.84 0.13
N ALA A 199 -6.66 17.38 1.00
CA ALA A 199 -5.91 16.15 0.79
C ALA A 199 -6.86 14.95 0.67
N VAL A 200 -7.90 14.89 1.50
CA VAL A 200 -8.90 13.82 1.45
C VAL A 200 -9.82 13.97 0.23
N TYR A 201 -10.29 15.19 -0.07
CA TYR A 201 -11.20 15.45 -1.18
C TYR A 201 -10.67 14.90 -2.50
N SER A 202 -9.41 15.21 -2.82
CA SER A 202 -8.77 14.72 -4.05
C SER A 202 -8.74 13.20 -4.15
N ALA A 203 -8.63 12.49 -3.03
CA ALA A 203 -8.61 11.02 -3.00
C ALA A 203 -10.00 10.41 -3.26
N ILE A 204 -11.08 11.03 -2.76
CA ILE A 204 -12.42 10.40 -2.75
C ILE A 204 -13.45 11.01 -3.71
N VAL A 205 -13.19 12.19 -4.28
CA VAL A 205 -14.18 12.94 -5.08
C VAL A 205 -14.72 12.14 -6.27
N GLY A 206 -13.85 11.38 -6.95
CA GLY A 206 -14.19 10.66 -8.19
C GLY A 206 -15.05 9.41 -8.00
N CYS A 207 -15.18 8.91 -6.76
CA CYS A 207 -15.86 7.66 -6.46
C CYS A 207 -17.02 7.88 -5.47
N PRO A 208 -18.18 7.23 -5.68
CA PRO A 208 -19.33 7.38 -4.78
C PRO A 208 -19.21 6.60 -3.46
N ALA A 209 -18.35 5.56 -3.43
CA ALA A 209 -18.26 4.61 -2.33
C ALA A 209 -16.80 4.37 -1.90
N LEU A 210 -16.64 3.79 -0.72
CA LEU A 210 -15.38 3.26 -0.20
C LEU A 210 -15.52 1.80 0.19
N VAL A 211 -14.50 1.01 -0.15
CA VAL A 211 -14.34 -0.40 0.21
C VAL A 211 -13.36 -0.49 1.37
N LYS A 212 -13.84 -0.92 2.53
CA LYS A 212 -13.07 -1.13 3.76
C LYS A 212 -12.69 -2.60 3.90
N VAL A 213 -11.40 -2.86 4.08
CA VAL A 213 -10.88 -4.20 4.36
C VAL A 213 -9.86 -4.13 5.50
N THR A 214 -10.01 -5.00 6.50
CA THR A 214 -9.05 -5.09 7.62
C THR A 214 -8.26 -6.39 7.48
N VAL A 215 -6.93 -6.28 7.50
CA VAL A 215 -6.00 -7.39 7.32
C VAL A 215 -5.10 -7.49 8.54
N ARG A 216 -4.89 -8.72 9.03
CA ARG A 216 -4.06 -9.03 10.20
C ARG A 216 -2.91 -9.95 9.85
N GLY A 217 -1.75 -9.74 10.48
CA GLY A 217 -0.56 -10.57 10.32
C GLY A 217 0.25 -10.28 9.05
N TYR A 218 0.03 -9.12 8.43
CA TYR A 218 0.76 -8.66 7.24
C TYR A 218 1.35 -7.29 7.51
N GLU A 219 2.55 -7.05 7.01
CA GLU A 219 3.14 -5.70 6.94
C GLU A 219 2.25 -4.76 6.11
N ARG A 220 2.36 -3.45 6.34
CA ARG A 220 1.48 -2.41 5.77
C ARG A 220 1.35 -2.47 4.24
N GLU A 221 2.44 -2.54 3.49
CA GLU A 221 2.39 -2.60 2.02
C GLU A 221 1.83 -3.93 1.52
N PHE A 222 2.22 -5.04 2.16
CA PHE A 222 1.71 -6.36 1.76
C PHE A 222 0.21 -6.48 2.07
N SER A 223 -0.21 -6.01 3.25
CA SER A 223 -1.61 -5.98 3.68
C SER A 223 -2.45 -5.14 2.74
N ARG A 224 -1.93 -4.03 2.20
CA ARG A 224 -2.62 -3.21 1.17
C ARG A 224 -2.86 -4.01 -0.11
N LYS A 225 -1.87 -4.76 -0.61
CA LYS A 225 -2.02 -5.58 -1.82
C LYS A 225 -3.07 -6.67 -1.63
N LEU A 226 -3.05 -7.37 -0.48
CA LEU A 226 -4.05 -8.36 -0.14
C LEU A 226 -5.44 -7.73 0.00
N ALA A 227 -5.55 -6.62 0.72
CA ALA A 227 -6.80 -5.89 0.91
C ALA A 227 -7.41 -5.44 -0.44
N ARG A 228 -6.57 -4.99 -1.38
CA ARG A 228 -6.98 -4.64 -2.73
C ARG A 228 -7.55 -5.85 -3.49
N LEU A 229 -6.84 -6.99 -3.47
CA LEU A 229 -7.30 -8.21 -4.12
C LEU A 229 -8.65 -8.64 -3.56
N VAL A 230 -8.79 -8.68 -2.24
CA VAL A 230 -10.02 -9.06 -1.53
C VAL A 230 -11.16 -8.10 -1.86
N GLY A 231 -10.90 -6.79 -1.88
CA GLY A 231 -11.89 -5.77 -2.26
C GLY A 231 -12.38 -5.95 -3.71
N LYS A 232 -11.45 -6.23 -4.65
CA LYS A 232 -11.78 -6.53 -6.04
C LYS A 232 -12.62 -7.80 -6.16
N THR A 233 -12.20 -8.88 -5.51
CA THR A 233 -12.94 -10.15 -5.52
C THR A 233 -14.36 -9.97 -4.97
N ALA A 234 -14.57 -9.11 -3.97
CA ALA A 234 -15.91 -8.80 -3.48
C ALA A 234 -16.77 -8.06 -4.54
N LEU A 235 -16.19 -7.10 -5.28
CA LEU A 235 -16.88 -6.43 -6.39
C LEU A 235 -17.22 -7.40 -7.54
N ASP A 236 -16.28 -8.29 -7.88
CA ASP A 236 -16.49 -9.32 -8.89
C ASP A 236 -17.57 -10.32 -8.45
N ALA A 237 -17.58 -10.73 -7.18
CA ALA A 237 -18.60 -11.61 -6.62
C ALA A 237 -20.00 -10.98 -6.69
N ILE A 238 -20.12 -9.68 -6.40
CA ILE A 238 -21.39 -8.95 -6.58
C ILE A 238 -21.79 -8.97 -8.06
N SER A 239 -20.86 -8.66 -8.98
CA SER A 239 -21.13 -8.66 -10.42
C SER A 239 -21.60 -10.04 -10.92
N LEU A 240 -20.96 -11.11 -10.43
CA LEU A 240 -21.34 -12.50 -10.72
C LEU A 240 -22.74 -12.83 -10.22
N GLY A 241 -23.08 -12.42 -8.99
CA GLY A 241 -24.42 -12.63 -8.43
C GLY A 241 -25.52 -11.98 -9.27
N PHE A 242 -25.23 -10.86 -9.94
CA PHE A 242 -26.14 -10.22 -10.89
C PHE A 242 -26.22 -10.90 -12.25
N GLY A 243 -25.18 -11.62 -12.67
CA GLY A 243 -25.13 -12.33 -13.95
C GLY A 243 -25.09 -11.43 -15.19
N ALA A 244 -24.87 -10.11 -15.04
CA ALA A 244 -24.88 -9.15 -16.14
C ALA A 244 -23.47 -8.60 -16.43
N PRO A 245 -22.92 -8.73 -17.66
CA PRO A 245 -21.59 -8.24 -18.02
C PRO A 245 -21.37 -6.76 -17.73
N GLU A 246 -22.43 -5.95 -17.84
CA GLU A 246 -22.43 -4.51 -17.59
C GLU A 246 -22.06 -4.16 -16.14
N CYS A 247 -22.35 -5.06 -15.18
CA CYS A 247 -22.01 -4.85 -13.77
C CYS A 247 -20.50 -4.87 -13.54
N PHE A 248 -19.78 -5.75 -14.24
CA PHE A 248 -18.30 -5.79 -14.21
C PHE A 248 -17.68 -4.53 -14.79
N LEU A 249 -18.35 -3.89 -15.76
CA LEU A 249 -17.86 -2.66 -16.40
C LEU A 249 -18.12 -1.41 -15.55
N GLN A 250 -18.94 -1.52 -14.50
CA GLN A 250 -19.20 -0.43 -13.56
C GLN A 250 -18.42 -0.58 -12.26
N GLN A 251 -18.28 -1.81 -11.76
CA GLN A 251 -17.72 -2.08 -10.44
C GLN A 251 -16.20 -2.18 -10.51
N ALA A 252 -15.51 -1.19 -9.93
CA ALA A 252 -14.06 -1.19 -9.88
C ALA A 252 -13.53 -0.32 -8.74
N LEU A 253 -12.33 -0.63 -8.30
CA LEU A 253 -11.54 0.27 -7.44
C LEU A 253 -11.05 1.46 -8.27
N GLN A 254 -10.80 2.61 -7.62
CA GLN A 254 -10.44 3.87 -8.28
C GLN A 254 -9.22 3.78 -9.20
N ASP A 255 -8.25 2.95 -8.84
CA ASP A 255 -6.99 2.78 -9.56
C ASP A 255 -7.09 1.81 -10.74
N GLU A 256 -8.28 1.27 -11.02
CA GLU A 256 -8.55 0.44 -12.18
C GLU A 256 -9.19 1.26 -13.32
N ARG A 257 -8.87 0.87 -14.55
CA ARG A 257 -9.40 1.55 -15.74
C ARG A 257 -10.82 1.10 -16.02
N LEU A 258 -11.77 1.99 -15.84
CA LEU A 258 -13.14 1.78 -16.30
C LEU A 258 -13.28 2.10 -17.81
N PRO A 259 -14.14 1.37 -18.53
CA PRO A 259 -14.51 1.76 -19.88
C PRO A 259 -15.23 3.12 -19.86
N PRO A 260 -15.15 3.87 -20.97
CA PRO A 260 -15.82 5.17 -21.04
C PRO A 260 -17.35 4.96 -20.99
N ALA A 261 -18.04 5.90 -20.34
CA ALA A 261 -19.51 5.88 -20.25
C ALA A 261 -20.19 6.14 -21.60
N GLY A 262 -19.45 6.71 -22.55
CA GLY A 262 -19.81 6.88 -23.95
C GLY A 262 -18.58 7.26 -24.76
N SER A 263 -18.67 7.17 -26.08
CA SER A 263 -17.59 7.57 -26.98
C SER A 263 -18.13 8.40 -28.14
N ASP A 264 -17.43 9.50 -28.40
CA ASP A 264 -17.65 10.35 -29.56
C ASP A 264 -16.66 10.00 -30.66
N ARG A 265 -17.11 10.06 -31.90
CA ARG A 265 -16.31 9.78 -33.09
C ARG A 265 -16.43 10.94 -34.05
N LEU A 266 -15.28 11.46 -34.46
CA LEU A 266 -15.17 12.41 -35.53
C LEU A 266 -14.71 11.67 -36.77
N VAL A 267 -15.38 11.91 -37.89
CA VAL A 267 -15.01 11.33 -39.18
C VAL A 267 -14.75 12.48 -40.12
N GLU A 268 -13.67 12.40 -40.88
CA GLU A 268 -13.31 13.35 -41.92
C GLU A 268 -13.32 12.63 -43.28
N THR A 269 -13.78 13.32 -44.33
CA THR A 269 -13.65 12.81 -45.70
C THR A 269 -13.36 13.95 -46.67
N LYS A 270 -12.20 13.86 -47.34
CA LYS A 270 -11.72 14.82 -48.36
C LYS A 270 -11.64 16.27 -47.87
N GLY A 271 -11.19 16.50 -46.64
CA GLY A 271 -11.06 17.79 -45.99
C GLY A 271 -12.32 18.30 -45.29
N PHE A 272 -13.43 17.53 -45.34
CA PHE A 272 -14.69 17.93 -44.70
C PHE A 272 -14.98 17.07 -43.48
N LEU A 273 -15.18 17.72 -42.33
CA LEU A 273 -15.53 17.08 -41.07
C LEU A 273 -17.03 16.75 -41.06
N TRP A 274 -17.35 15.49 -40.79
CA TRP A 274 -18.72 15.05 -40.54
C TRP A 274 -19.15 15.39 -39.12
N LEU A 275 -20.47 15.47 -38.89
CA LEU A 275 -20.99 15.67 -37.55
C LEU A 275 -20.48 14.57 -36.60
N PRO A 276 -20.17 14.91 -35.33
CA PRO A 276 -19.75 13.93 -34.35
C PRO A 276 -20.81 12.85 -34.16
N GLY A 277 -20.40 11.59 -34.24
CA GLY A 277 -21.23 10.46 -33.86
C GLY A 277 -21.01 10.10 -32.40
N SER A 278 -22.06 10.07 -31.59
CA SER A 278 -21.98 9.68 -30.18
C SER A 278 -22.56 8.28 -29.96
N SER A 279 -21.92 7.52 -29.07
CA SER A 279 -22.38 6.18 -28.67
C SER A 279 -22.33 6.04 -27.16
N LEU A 280 -23.38 5.45 -26.57
CA LEU A 280 -23.43 5.15 -25.15
C LEU A 280 -22.63 3.87 -24.84
N GLY A 281 -21.88 3.90 -23.75
CA GLY A 281 -21.15 2.76 -23.23
C GLY A 281 -22.07 1.78 -22.50
N LYS A 282 -21.57 0.57 -22.27
CA LYS A 282 -22.31 -0.52 -21.59
C LYS A 282 -22.32 -0.40 -20.06
N ARG A 283 -21.98 0.77 -19.50
CA ARG A 283 -21.90 0.94 -18.04
C ARG A 283 -23.29 1.21 -17.47
N ILE A 284 -23.66 0.47 -16.43
CA ILE A 284 -24.90 0.72 -15.67
C ILE A 284 -24.51 1.44 -14.38
N PRO A 285 -24.90 2.72 -14.17
CA PRO A 285 -24.42 3.52 -13.03
C PRO A 285 -24.86 3.03 -11.65
N SER A 286 -26.01 2.36 -11.54
CA SER A 286 -26.54 1.85 -10.27
C SER A 286 -27.62 0.77 -10.46
N GLN A 287 -27.80 -0.10 -9.45
CA GLN A 287 -28.87 -1.08 -9.34
C GLN A 287 -29.72 -0.84 -8.08
N PRO A 288 -31.01 -1.22 -8.06
CA PRO A 288 -31.84 -1.14 -6.86
C PRO A 288 -31.28 -2.03 -5.71
N PRO A 289 -31.22 -1.54 -4.46
CA PRO A 289 -30.64 -2.29 -3.33
C PRO A 289 -31.27 -3.66 -3.04
N GLU A 290 -32.56 -3.84 -3.33
CA GLU A 290 -33.28 -5.10 -3.12
C GLU A 290 -32.77 -6.22 -4.03
N ARG A 291 -32.47 -5.88 -5.29
CA ARG A 291 -31.98 -6.82 -6.30
C ARG A 291 -30.59 -7.35 -5.96
N VAL A 292 -29.81 -6.55 -5.23
CA VAL A 292 -28.46 -6.90 -4.77
C VAL A 292 -28.57 -7.87 -3.61
N ARG A 293 -29.44 -7.61 -2.63
CA ARG A 293 -29.63 -8.53 -1.50
C ARG A 293 -30.03 -9.91 -2.00
N GLN A 294 -30.92 -9.98 -2.98
CA GLN A 294 -31.30 -11.24 -3.63
C GLN A 294 -30.11 -11.93 -4.34
N ALA A 295 -29.24 -11.17 -4.99
CA ALA A 295 -28.05 -11.68 -5.67
C ALA A 295 -26.89 -12.07 -4.71
N SER A 296 -26.80 -11.43 -3.54
CA SER A 296 -25.75 -11.67 -2.53
C SER A 296 -26.17 -12.68 -1.44
N CYS A 297 -27.48 -12.87 -1.25
CA CYS A 297 -28.08 -13.86 -0.36
C CYS A 297 -28.67 -14.99 -1.22
N THR A 298 -27.82 -15.76 -1.88
CA THR A 298 -28.19 -17.14 -2.21
C THR A 298 -28.22 -17.90 -0.89
N GLU A 299 -29.42 -18.06 -0.31
CA GLU A 299 -29.66 -19.14 0.65
C GLU A 299 -29.32 -20.49 -0.02
N PRO A 300 -28.71 -21.43 0.70
CA PRO A 300 -28.38 -22.76 0.19
C PRO A 300 -29.60 -23.57 -0.28
#